data_AF-A0ABD3EI14-F1
#
_entry.id   AF-A0ABD3EI14-F1
#
_cell.length_a   1.000
_cell.length_b   1.000
_cell.length_c   1.000
_cell.angle_alpha   90.00
_cell.angle_beta   90.00
_cell.angle_gamma   90.00
#
_symmetry.space_group_name_H-M   'P 1'
#
loop_
_entity.id
_entity.type
_entity.pdbx_description
1 polymer ?
#
loop_
_entity_poly.entity_id
_entity_poly.type
_entity_poly.pdbx_seq_one_letter_code
_entity_poly.pdbx_strand_id
1 'polypeptide(L)'
;MKKEDSVVGSSEEAGSEVVANQHLTHCPYGDEPGESEPSDRRKEILKALEAVERDSATIAESYSSLFASLRSTLSQATGSTIDHMKCFTDATGRLQERVLDASTKGNRYINSY
;
A
#
# COMPACT_ATOMS: atom_id res chain seq x y z
N MET A 1 11.74 30.59 -26.67
CA MET A 1 10.29 30.51 -26.97
C MET A 1 9.59 30.10 -25.68
N LYS A 2 8.79 30.92 -24.98
CA LYS A 2 7.38 31.33 -25.26
C LYS A 2 6.54 30.07 -25.60
N LYS A 3 5.50 29.65 -24.86
CA LYS A 3 4.46 30.36 -24.09
C LYS A 3 3.83 29.45 -23.00
N GLU A 4 3.36 30.08 -21.92
CA GLU A 4 2.31 29.62 -21.00
C GLU A 4 0.92 29.69 -21.68
N ASP A 5 -0.06 28.95 -21.15
CA ASP A 5 -1.53 29.18 -21.13
C ASP A 5 -2.16 27.85 -20.65
N SER A 6 -3.21 27.73 -19.85
CA SER A 6 -4.10 28.66 -19.15
C SER A 6 -4.93 27.83 -18.15
N VAL A 7 -5.36 28.53 -17.12
CA VAL A 7 -6.18 28.12 -15.97
C VAL A 7 -7.68 27.94 -16.33
N VAL A 8 -8.41 27.24 -15.43
CA VAL A 8 -9.85 27.33 -15.09
C VAL A 8 -10.90 26.66 -16.00
N GLY A 9 -11.75 25.87 -15.35
CA GLY A 9 -13.12 25.50 -15.75
C GLY A 9 -13.71 24.59 -14.67
N SER A 10 -14.15 25.14 -13.53
CA SER A 10 -15.52 25.60 -13.22
C SER A 10 -16.49 24.46 -12.94
N SER A 11 -16.93 24.43 -11.69
CA SER A 11 -18.05 23.67 -11.14
C SER A 11 -19.37 23.98 -11.85
N GLU A 12 -20.23 22.97 -11.96
CA GLU A 12 -21.68 23.16 -12.10
C GLU A 12 -22.40 22.36 -11.01
N GLU A 13 -22.93 23.11 -10.05
CA GLU A 13 -23.98 22.73 -9.11
C GLU A 13 -25.33 23.02 -9.76
N ALA A 14 -26.24 22.04 -9.81
CA ALA A 14 -27.69 22.22 -9.86
C ALA A 14 -28.33 20.82 -9.65
N GLY A 15 -29.26 20.58 -8.75
CA GLY A 15 -29.92 21.43 -7.77
C GLY A 15 -30.92 20.55 -7.00
N SER A 16 -31.30 20.98 -5.81
CA SER A 16 -32.54 20.51 -5.20
C SER A 16 -33.10 21.65 -4.37
N GLU A 17 -34.12 22.28 -4.93
CA GLU A 17 -34.96 23.27 -4.29
C GLU A 17 -35.97 22.58 -3.36
N VAL A 18 -36.64 23.40 -2.54
CA VAL A 18 -37.81 23.15 -1.69
C VAL A 18 -37.50 22.39 -0.37
N VAL A 19 -37.82 22.86 0.84
CA VAL A 19 -39.00 23.62 1.29
C VAL A 19 -38.70 24.38 2.60
N ALA A 20 -39.40 25.51 2.70
CA ALA A 20 -39.54 26.48 3.78
C ALA A 20 -39.74 26.01 5.23
N ASN A 21 -39.48 27.00 6.10
CA ASN A 21 -40.12 27.32 7.39
C ASN A 21 -39.64 26.64 8.67
N GLN A 22 -38.70 27.30 9.33
CA GLN A 22 -38.53 27.22 10.78
C GLN A 22 -39.65 28.02 11.47
N HIS A 23 -40.58 27.30 12.10
CA HIS A 23 -41.49 27.86 13.11
C HIS A 23 -40.98 27.43 14.49
N LEU A 24 -40.75 28.43 15.34
CA LEU A 24 -40.30 28.34 16.73
C LEU A 24 -41.09 27.30 17.54
N THR A 25 -40.42 26.58 18.44
CA THR A 25 -40.85 26.47 19.85
C THR A 25 -39.75 25.83 20.68
N HIS A 26 -39.15 26.69 21.51
CA HIS A 26 -38.42 26.33 22.71
C HIS A 26 -39.33 25.52 23.63
N CYS A 27 -38.91 24.34 24.08
CA CYS A 27 -39.53 23.63 25.20
C CYS A 27 -38.44 23.21 26.21
N PRO A 28 -38.73 23.35 27.52
CA PRO A 28 -37.73 23.55 28.55
C PRO A 28 -37.07 22.23 28.97
N TYR A 29 -35.87 22.36 29.53
CA TYR A 29 -35.15 21.32 30.26
C TYR A 29 -36.07 20.55 31.21
N GLY A 30 -36.26 19.28 30.90
CA GLY A 30 -36.62 18.22 31.84
C GLY A 30 -35.54 17.16 31.73
N ASP A 31 -34.58 17.20 32.64
CA ASP A 31 -33.48 16.24 32.74
C ASP A 31 -34.06 14.99 33.43
N GLU A 32 -34.46 14.00 32.63
CA GLU A 32 -34.74 12.64 33.09
C GLU A 32 -33.89 11.71 32.23
N PRO A 33 -32.91 10.98 32.81
CA PRO A 33 -32.20 9.93 32.08
C PRO A 33 -33.10 8.70 32.01
N GLY A 34 -34.21 8.84 31.27
CA GLY A 34 -34.95 7.69 30.77
C GLY A 34 -34.13 7.10 29.64
N GLU A 35 -33.34 6.06 29.94
CA GLU A 35 -32.76 5.19 28.93
C GLU A 35 -33.92 4.60 28.11
N SER A 36 -34.33 5.31 27.07
CA SER A 36 -35.32 4.83 26.12
C SER A 36 -34.68 3.65 25.41
N GLU A 37 -35.21 2.45 25.67
CA GLU A 37 -34.87 1.23 24.95
C GLU A 37 -34.79 1.57 23.45
N PRO A 38 -33.68 1.25 22.78
CA PRO A 38 -33.50 1.64 21.39
C PRO A 38 -34.65 1.03 20.58
N SER A 39 -35.32 1.86 19.75
CA SER A 39 -36.37 1.34 18.88
C SER A 39 -35.84 0.18 18.05
N ASP A 40 -36.68 -0.80 17.71
CA ASP A 40 -36.22 -2.01 17.00
C ASP A 40 -35.38 -1.67 15.75
N ARG A 41 -35.77 -0.61 15.02
CA ARG A 41 -35.00 -0.06 13.90
C ARG A 41 -33.59 0.41 14.29
N ARG A 42 -33.44 1.09 15.44
CA ARG A 42 -32.12 1.51 15.95
C ARG A 42 -31.27 0.30 16.32
N LYS A 43 -31.86 -0.73 16.94
CA LYS A 43 -31.17 -1.99 17.27
C LYS A 43 -30.67 -2.71 16.00
N GLU A 44 -31.49 -2.75 14.95
CA GLU A 44 -31.12 -3.32 13.65
C GLU A 44 -29.94 -2.57 13.00
N ILE A 45 -29.96 -1.23 13.05
CA ILE A 45 -28.86 -0.40 12.52
C ILE A 45 -27.55 -0.68 13.28
N LEU A 46 -27.59 -0.73 14.62
CA LEU A 46 -26.41 -1.01 15.43
C LEU A 46 -25.84 -2.40 15.13
N LYS A 47 -26.70 -3.40 14.97
CA LYS A 47 -26.30 -4.75 14.59
C LYS A 47 -25.66 -4.81 13.20
N ALA A 48 -26.17 -4.04 12.25
CA ALA A 48 -25.58 -3.94 10.92
C ALA A 48 -24.20 -3.27 10.96
N LEU A 49 -24.03 -2.20 11.75
CA LEU A 49 -22.73 -1.54 11.95
C LEU A 49 -21.69 -2.47 12.57
N GLU A 50 -22.08 -3.24 13.60
CA GLU A 50 -21.21 -4.23 14.22
C GLU A 50 -20.77 -5.30 13.22
N ALA A 51 -21.66 -5.75 12.34
CA ALA A 51 -21.32 -6.70 11.28
C ALA A 51 -20.30 -6.10 10.29
N VAL A 52 -20.47 -4.84 9.90
CA VAL A 52 -19.54 -4.12 9.01
C VAL A 52 -18.18 -3.94 9.67
N GLU A 53 -18.14 -3.59 10.96
CA GLU A 53 -16.88 -3.44 11.70
C GLU A 53 -16.11 -4.76 11.76
N ARG A 54 -16.79 -5.87 12.10
CA ARG A 54 -16.18 -7.20 12.14
C ARG A 54 -15.66 -7.66 10.78
N ASP A 55 -16.42 -7.40 9.72
CA ASP A 55 -16.01 -7.76 8.37
C ASP A 55 -14.81 -6.91 7.91
N SER A 56 -14.85 -5.60 8.16
CA SER A 56 -13.75 -4.68 7.86
C SER A 56 -12.46 -5.11 8.55
N ALA A 57 -12.53 -5.51 9.83
CA ALA A 57 -11.39 -6.03 10.57
C ALA A 57 -10.84 -7.32 9.94
N THR A 58 -11.72 -8.24 9.55
CA THR A 58 -11.34 -9.50 8.89
C THR A 58 -10.66 -9.25 7.53
N ILE A 59 -11.20 -8.32 6.73
CA ILE A 59 -10.61 -7.91 5.45
C ILE A 59 -9.23 -7.29 5.67
N ALA A 60 -9.08 -6.39 6.65
CA ALA A 60 -7.80 -5.77 6.96
C ALA A 60 -6.75 -6.80 7.40
N GLU A 61 -7.14 -7.80 8.17
CA GLU A 61 -6.26 -8.90 8.58
C GLU A 61 -5.84 -9.77 7.37
N SER A 62 -6.77 -10.07 6.46
CA SER A 62 -6.47 -10.78 5.21
C SER A 62 -5.43 -10.05 4.36
N TYR A 63 -5.59 -8.74 4.16
CA TYR A 63 -4.61 -7.92 3.45
C TYR A 63 -3.27 -7.86 4.18
N SER A 64 -3.29 -7.73 5.51
CA SER A 64 -2.06 -7.73 6.32
C SER A 64 -1.28 -9.04 6.15
N SER A 65 -1.98 -10.18 6.17
CA SER A 65 -1.40 -11.50 5.92
C SER A 65 -0.86 -11.63 4.49
N LEU A 66 -1.62 -11.16 3.49
CA LEU A 66 -1.19 -11.16 2.09
C LEU A 66 0.08 -10.32 1.89
N PHE A 67 0.13 -9.11 2.44
CA PHE A 67 1.30 -8.24 2.34
C PHE A 67 2.50 -8.79 3.10
N ALA A 68 2.29 -9.43 4.25
CA ALA A 68 3.35 -10.14 4.96
C ALA A 68 3.92 -11.29 4.11
N SER A 69 3.07 -12.09 3.48
CA SER A 69 3.46 -13.17 2.57
C SER A 69 4.22 -12.66 1.34
N LEU A 70 3.72 -11.60 0.70
CA LEU A 70 4.37 -10.97 -0.44
C LEU A 70 5.74 -10.42 -0.07
N ARG A 71 5.85 -9.69 1.04
CA ARG A 71 7.12 -9.15 1.55
C ARG A 71 8.12 -10.28 1.82
N SER A 72 7.67 -11.36 2.44
CA SER A 72 8.51 -12.54 2.71
C SER A 72 9.02 -13.17 1.43
N THR A 73 8.13 -13.43 0.47
CA THR A 73 8.47 -14.03 -0.83
C THR A 73 9.47 -13.15 -1.61
N LEU A 74 9.23 -11.84 -1.67
CA LEU A 74 10.15 -10.90 -2.33
C LEU A 74 11.51 -10.85 -1.63
N SER A 75 11.53 -10.86 -0.30
CA SER A 75 12.77 -10.90 0.47
C SER A 75 13.56 -12.18 0.19
N GLN A 76 12.89 -13.33 0.11
CA GLN A 76 13.54 -14.59 -0.21
C GLN A 76 14.09 -14.61 -1.64
N ALA A 77 13.30 -14.17 -2.63
CA ALA A 77 13.73 -14.12 -4.02
C ALA A 77 14.91 -13.16 -4.23
N THR A 78 14.87 -11.99 -3.57
CA THR A 78 15.96 -11.00 -3.63
C THR A 78 17.21 -11.53 -2.94
N GLY A 79 17.07 -12.15 -1.76
CA GLY A 79 18.19 -12.78 -1.05
C GLY A 79 18.86 -13.86 -1.89
N SER A 80 18.08 -14.78 -2.47
CA SER A 80 18.61 -15.82 -3.36
C SER A 80 19.32 -15.25 -4.58
N THR A 81 18.78 -14.17 -5.17
CA THR A 81 19.40 -13.48 -6.31
C THR A 81 20.76 -12.89 -5.92
N ILE A 82 20.86 -12.25 -4.74
CA ILE A 82 22.12 -11.71 -4.22
C ILE A 82 23.15 -12.83 -4.04
N ASP A 83 22.75 -13.97 -3.48
CA ASP A 83 23.63 -15.12 -3.29
C ASP A 83 24.16 -15.67 -4.63
N HIS A 84 23.29 -15.78 -5.64
CA HIS A 84 23.68 -16.20 -6.99
C HIS A 84 24.63 -15.21 -7.65
N MET A 85 24.36 -13.90 -7.54
CA MET A 85 25.26 -12.87 -8.08
C MET A 85 26.63 -12.93 -7.40
N LYS A 86 26.68 -13.11 -6.07
CA LYS A 86 27.93 -13.25 -5.32
C LYS A 86 28.73 -14.47 -5.79
N CYS A 87 28.08 -15.62 -5.93
CA CYS A 87 28.69 -16.85 -6.43
C CYS A 87 29.23 -16.65 -7.86
N PHE A 88 28.42 -16.05 -8.74
CA PHE A 88 28.81 -15.75 -10.11
C PHE A 88 30.02 -14.82 -10.16
N THR A 89 30.01 -13.73 -9.40
CA THR A 89 31.12 -12.78 -9.33
C THR A 89 32.40 -13.44 -8.82
N ASP A 90 32.34 -14.30 -7.80
CA ASP A 90 33.51 -15.05 -7.33
C ASP A 90 34.05 -15.98 -8.41
N ALA A 91 33.18 -16.77 -9.04
CA ALA A 91 33.57 -17.70 -10.10
C ALA A 91 34.21 -16.96 -11.29
N THR A 92 33.61 -15.85 -11.73
CA THR A 92 34.15 -15.02 -12.81
C THR A 92 35.46 -14.36 -12.41
N GLY A 93 35.60 -13.86 -11.17
CA GLY A 93 36.85 -13.27 -10.68
C GLY A 93 37.99 -14.28 -10.69
N ARG A 94 37.74 -15.49 -10.19
CA ARG A 94 38.70 -16.60 -10.25
C ARG A 94 39.03 -16.98 -11.69
N LEU A 95 38.03 -17.07 -12.58
CA LEU A 95 38.26 -17.34 -14.00
C LEU A 95 39.16 -16.28 -14.63
N GLN A 96 38.89 -15.00 -14.37
CA GLN A 96 39.68 -13.88 -14.88
C GLN A 96 41.14 -13.97 -14.41
N GLU A 97 41.36 -14.25 -13.13
CA GLU A 97 42.71 -14.46 -12.56
C GLU A 97 43.45 -15.60 -13.28
N ARG A 98 42.77 -16.74 -13.50
CA ARG A 98 43.37 -17.89 -14.20
C ARG A 98 43.72 -17.59 -15.64
N VAL A 99 42.84 -16.88 -16.36
CA VAL A 99 43.09 -16.49 -17.76
C VAL A 99 44.28 -15.53 -17.83
N LEU A 100 44.37 -14.55 -16.92
CA LEU A 100 45.50 -13.61 -16.86
C LEU A 100 46.82 -14.31 -16.54
N ASP A 101 46.83 -15.22 -15.57
CA ASP A 101 48.00 -16.01 -15.21
C ASP A 101 48.45 -16.90 -16.38
N ALA A 102 47.52 -17.61 -17.02
CA ALA A 102 47.80 -18.45 -18.19
C ALA A 102 48.36 -17.64 -19.36
N SER A 103 47.77 -16.47 -19.66
CA SER A 103 48.25 -15.56 -20.71
C SER A 103 49.66 -15.04 -20.41
N THR A 104 49.92 -14.63 -19.16
CA THR A 104 51.23 -14.12 -18.74
C THR A 104 52.30 -15.21 -18.82
N LYS A 105 51.99 -16.42 -18.33
CA LYS A 105 52.90 -17.58 -18.42
C LYS A 105 53.17 -17.97 -19.87
N GLY A 106 52.14 -18.00 -20.71
CA GLY A 106 52.28 -18.27 -22.14
C GLY A 106 53.17 -17.24 -22.84
N ASN A 107 52.97 -15.94 -22.57
CA ASN A 107 53.80 -14.87 -23.14
C ASN A 107 55.27 -14.98 -22.70
N ARG A 108 55.52 -15.30 -21.42
CA ARG A 108 56.89 -15.52 -20.93
C ARG A 108 57.52 -16.73 -21.61
N TYR A 109 56.78 -17.83 -21.77
CA TYR A 109 57.27 -19.03 -22.43
C TYR A 109 57.74 -18.74 -23.85
N ILE A 110 56.96 -17.99 -24.63
CA ILE A 110 57.31 -17.60 -26.00
C ILE A 110 58.56 -16.71 -26.06
N ASN A 111 58.69 -15.74 -25.13
CA ASN A 111 59.80 -14.77 -25.12
C ASN A 111 61.00 -15.20 -24.27
N SER A 112 61.06 -16.47 -23.85
CA SER A 112 62.15 -17.00 -23.01
C SER A 112 63.26 -17.70 -23.80
N TYR A 113 63.21 -17.66 -25.14
CA TYR A 113 64.26 -18.12 -26.05
C TYR A 113 65.06 -16.95 -26.63
#